data_AF-A0A1G8J337-F1
#
_entry.id   AF-A0A1G8J337-F1
#
_cell.length_a   1.000
_cell.length_b   1.000
_cell.length_c   1.000
_cell.angle_alpha   90.00
_cell.angle_beta   90.00
_cell.angle_gamma   90.00
#
_symmetry.space_group_name_H-M   'P 1'
#
loop_
_entity.id
_entity.type
_entity.pdbx_description
1 polymer ?
#
loop_
_entity_poly.entity_id
_entity_poly.type
_entity_poly.pdbx_seq_one_letter_code
_entity_poly.pdbx_strand_id
1 'polypeptide(L)'
;MRAIALLLLTTLPAAGQGFDPDFDRVFADHAAEVQSPAPGIEVLELPGPVVLTRQGGYVTAQDQSAWGPAGCALKRLALITAAVQLCPMVLAAEERDRLAAQLLRAAQFAADNTVPPLDAAARDAALEALLVRGRAAQEGLCPGDGADPGWVGFAGYLASEPAMRRFARIFDQPRLPVATDCP
;
A
#
# COMPACT_ATOMS: atom_id res chain seq x y z
N MET A 1 -37.03 26.11 35.22
CA MET A 1 -36.36 24.83 34.88
C MET A 1 -35.60 25.04 33.58
N ARG A 2 -34.26 25.13 33.65
CA ARG A 2 -33.38 25.32 32.48
C ARG A 2 -32.91 23.94 32.02
N ALA A 3 -33.34 23.50 30.85
CA ALA A 3 -32.82 22.31 30.20
C ALA A 3 -31.51 22.66 29.50
N ILE A 4 -30.41 22.06 29.95
CA ILE A 4 -29.10 22.12 29.28
C ILE A 4 -29.11 21.04 28.20
N ALA A 5 -29.18 21.46 26.94
CA ALA A 5 -29.00 20.59 25.79
C ALA A 5 -27.50 20.30 25.62
N LEU A 6 -27.12 19.05 25.91
CA LEU A 6 -25.77 18.54 25.71
C LEU A 6 -25.58 18.23 24.21
N LEU A 7 -24.88 19.11 23.48
CA LEU A 7 -24.41 18.81 22.12
C LEU A 7 -23.26 17.79 22.21
N LEU A 8 -23.54 16.53 21.89
CA LEU A 8 -22.49 15.55 21.60
C LEU A 8 -21.85 15.90 20.25
N LEU A 9 -20.67 16.52 20.31
CA LEU A 9 -19.73 16.57 19.19
C LEU A 9 -19.21 15.16 18.97
N THR A 10 -19.84 14.40 18.07
CA THR A 10 -19.27 13.16 17.56
C THR A 10 -18.06 13.52 16.70
N THR A 11 -16.86 13.42 17.28
CA THR A 11 -15.61 13.39 16.54
C THR A 11 -15.59 12.11 15.71
N LEU A 12 -16.10 12.19 14.48
CA LEU A 12 -15.88 11.15 13.48
C LEU A 12 -14.36 10.98 13.36
N PRO A 13 -13.81 9.78 13.57
CA PRO A 13 -12.40 9.56 13.27
C PRO A 13 -12.25 9.87 11.78
N ALA A 14 -11.36 10.81 11.45
CA ALA A 14 -10.94 10.98 10.08
C ALA A 14 -10.49 9.60 9.61
N ALA A 15 -11.22 9.03 8.65
CA ALA A 15 -10.79 7.82 7.98
C ALA A 15 -9.41 8.14 7.41
N GLY A 16 -8.35 7.68 8.09
CA GLY A 16 -6.99 7.94 7.68
C GLY A 16 -6.84 7.48 6.24
N GLN A 17 -6.05 8.19 5.44
CA GLN A 17 -5.79 7.92 4.01
C GLN A 17 -5.15 6.53 3.77
N GLY A 18 -5.09 5.66 4.78
CA GLY A 18 -4.50 4.35 4.74
C GLY A 18 -3.03 4.44 4.38
N PHE A 19 -2.59 3.57 3.49
CA PHE A 19 -1.23 3.58 2.97
C PHE A 19 -1.03 4.56 1.80
N ASP A 20 -2.08 5.27 1.36
CA ASP A 20 -1.94 6.26 0.28
C ASP A 20 -1.39 7.56 0.90
N PRO A 21 -0.25 8.10 0.41
CA PRO A 21 0.35 9.30 0.98
C PRO A 21 -0.45 10.57 0.71
N ASP A 22 -0.48 11.48 1.68
CA ASP A 22 -0.98 12.84 1.51
C ASP A 22 0.04 13.67 0.71
N PHE A 23 -0.12 13.67 -0.61
CA PHE A 23 0.81 14.39 -1.48
C PHE A 23 0.79 15.90 -1.25
N ASP A 24 -0.34 16.49 -0.87
CA ASP A 24 -0.40 17.92 -0.61
C ASP A 24 0.47 18.29 0.58
N ARG A 25 0.43 17.47 1.63
CA ARG A 25 1.36 17.58 2.75
C ARG A 25 2.81 17.35 2.34
N VAL A 26 3.10 16.33 1.52
CA VAL A 26 4.47 16.08 1.04
C VAL A 26 5.03 17.30 0.30
N PHE A 27 4.27 17.90 -0.62
CA PHE A 27 4.70 19.11 -1.32
C PHE A 27 4.85 20.32 -0.36
N ALA A 28 3.99 20.44 0.65
CA ALA A 28 4.09 21.52 1.64
C ALA A 28 5.32 21.38 2.54
N ASP A 29 5.60 20.16 3.02
CA ASP A 29 6.75 19.86 3.88
C ASP A 29 8.09 20.02 3.14
N HIS A 30 8.08 19.84 1.80
CA HIS A 30 9.24 19.95 0.91
C HIS A 30 9.19 21.18 -0.02
N ALA A 31 8.45 22.23 0.34
CA ALA A 31 8.18 23.36 -0.56
C ALA A 31 9.45 24.06 -1.12
N ALA A 32 10.55 24.05 -0.37
CA ALA A 32 11.83 24.63 -0.80
C ALA A 32 12.56 23.82 -1.89
N GLU A 33 12.21 22.54 -2.04
CA GLU A 33 12.82 21.59 -2.99
C GLU A 33 11.99 21.46 -4.28
N VAL A 34 10.78 22.04 -4.31
CA VAL A 34 9.88 22.01 -5.47
C VAL A 34 10.47 22.82 -6.61
N GLN A 35 10.59 22.18 -7.77
CA GLN A 35 11.00 22.79 -9.02
C GLN A 35 9.77 23.07 -9.89
N SER A 36 9.79 24.18 -10.63
CA SER A 36 8.72 24.55 -11.56
C SER A 36 9.25 24.66 -12.99
N PRO A 37 9.48 23.53 -13.68
CA PRO A 37 10.11 23.52 -15.01
C PRO A 37 9.25 24.18 -16.10
N ALA A 38 7.94 24.28 -15.90
CA ALA A 38 7.02 24.97 -16.78
C ALA A 38 5.80 25.51 -15.99
N PRO A 39 5.06 26.50 -16.53
CA PRO A 39 3.86 27.00 -15.89
C PRO A 39 2.85 25.88 -15.59
N GLY A 40 2.46 25.76 -14.32
CA GLY A 40 1.48 24.75 -13.87
C GLY A 40 2.02 23.32 -13.74
N ILE A 41 3.35 23.13 -13.85
CA ILE A 41 4.02 21.86 -13.56
C ILE A 41 4.95 22.08 -12.36
N GLU A 42 4.75 21.30 -11.31
CA GLU A 42 5.64 21.22 -10.16
C GLU A 42 6.28 19.83 -10.13
N VAL A 43 7.58 19.77 -9.90
CA VAL A 43 8.34 18.52 -9.77
C VAL A 43 9.05 18.54 -8.42
N LEU A 44 8.93 17.46 -7.67
CA LEU A 44 9.59 17.26 -6.39
C LEU A 44 10.35 15.94 -6.43
N GLU A 45 11.67 16.02 -6.34
CA GLU A 45 12.54 14.86 -6.16
C GLU A 45 12.76 14.64 -4.67
N LEU A 46 12.20 13.57 -4.12
CA LEU A 46 12.32 13.26 -2.69
C LEU A 46 13.63 12.53 -2.39
N PRO A 47 14.11 12.56 -1.13
CA PRO A 47 15.18 11.65 -0.70
C PRO A 47 14.84 10.18 -1.01
N GLY A 48 15.76 9.51 -1.70
CA GLY A 48 15.53 8.18 -2.29
C GLY A 48 15.21 8.27 -3.79
N PRO A 49 14.59 7.24 -4.38
CA PRO A 49 14.33 7.20 -5.82
C PRO A 49 12.92 7.68 -6.21
N VAL A 50 12.22 8.44 -5.34
CA VAL A 50 10.83 8.84 -5.60
C VAL A 50 10.77 10.24 -6.20
N VAL A 51 10.12 10.36 -7.35
CA VAL A 51 9.84 11.64 -8.01
C VAL A 51 8.34 11.87 -8.09
N LEU A 52 7.89 13.03 -7.62
CA LEU A 52 6.51 13.47 -7.71
C LEU A 52 6.38 14.56 -8.75
N THR A 53 5.36 14.48 -9.60
CA THR A 53 5.02 15.53 -10.55
C THR A 53 3.58 15.94 -10.33
N ARG A 54 3.36 17.22 -9.99
CA ARG A 54 2.02 17.82 -9.90
C ARG A 54 1.73 18.63 -11.16
N GLN A 55 0.62 18.32 -11.82
CA GLN A 55 0.12 19.08 -12.97
C GLN A 55 -1.40 19.15 -12.94
N GLY A 56 -1.96 20.35 -13.04
CA GLY A 56 -3.41 20.55 -13.11
C GLY A 56 -4.18 19.98 -11.89
N GLY A 57 -3.56 19.96 -10.71
CA GLY A 57 -4.14 19.40 -9.48
C GLY A 57 -3.99 17.89 -9.32
N TYR A 58 -3.39 17.19 -10.29
CA TYR A 58 -3.10 15.76 -10.20
C TYR A 58 -1.63 15.53 -9.87
N VAL A 59 -1.36 14.57 -9.00
CA VAL A 59 0.01 14.14 -8.66
C VAL A 59 0.26 12.77 -9.26
N THR A 60 1.30 12.67 -10.09
CA THR A 60 1.90 11.39 -10.47
C THR A 60 3.14 11.16 -9.62
N ALA A 61 3.42 9.89 -9.34
CA ALA A 61 4.51 9.49 -8.48
C ALA A 61 5.26 8.33 -9.12
N GLN A 62 6.58 8.44 -9.24
CA GLN A 62 7.42 7.41 -9.82
C GLN A 62 8.43 6.95 -8.78
N ASP A 63 8.50 5.65 -8.54
CA ASP A 63 9.57 5.02 -7.77
C ASP A 63 10.60 4.47 -8.75
N GLN A 64 11.73 5.17 -8.87
CA GLN A 64 12.85 4.82 -9.75
C GLN A 64 13.81 3.80 -9.10
N SER A 65 13.40 3.13 -8.01
CA SER A 65 14.23 2.10 -7.41
C SER A 65 14.43 0.94 -8.38
N ALA A 66 15.61 0.31 -8.33
CA ALA A 66 15.91 -0.87 -9.15
C ALA A 66 14.99 -2.08 -8.87
N TRP A 67 14.20 -2.03 -7.79
CA TRP A 67 13.38 -3.15 -7.31
C TRP A 67 11.88 -2.94 -7.52
N GLY A 68 11.46 -1.71 -7.82
CA GLY A 68 10.09 -1.31 -8.14
C GLY A 68 9.32 -0.65 -6.98
N PRO A 69 8.09 -0.16 -7.25
CA PRO A 69 7.34 0.67 -6.31
C PRO A 69 6.89 -0.09 -5.06
N ALA A 70 7.27 0.42 -3.89
CA ALA A 70 6.96 -0.22 -2.61
C ALA A 70 5.45 -0.28 -2.30
N GLY A 71 4.70 0.78 -2.64
CA GLY A 71 3.24 0.79 -2.46
C GLY A 71 2.53 -0.20 -3.39
N CYS A 72 3.05 -0.36 -4.62
CA CYS A 72 2.55 -1.38 -5.54
C CYS A 72 2.78 -2.80 -4.99
N ALA A 73 3.99 -3.07 -4.49
CA ALA A 73 4.36 -4.33 -3.87
C ALA A 73 3.40 -4.69 -2.72
N LEU A 74 3.09 -3.72 -1.85
CA LEU A 74 2.09 -3.89 -0.78
C LEU A 74 0.70 -4.22 -1.34
N LYS A 75 0.18 -3.46 -2.30
CA LYS A 75 -1.17 -3.70 -2.88
C LYS A 75 -1.26 -5.09 -3.50
N ARG A 76 -0.22 -5.56 -4.20
CA ARG A 76 -0.16 -6.92 -4.78
C ARG A 76 -0.11 -8.01 -3.71
N LEU A 77 0.74 -7.86 -2.70
CA LEU A 77 0.80 -8.80 -1.58
C LEU A 77 -0.57 -8.90 -0.88
N ALA A 78 -1.24 -7.77 -0.65
CA ALA A 78 -2.55 -7.75 -0.02
C ALA A 78 -3.61 -8.44 -0.88
N LEU A 79 -3.65 -8.16 -2.19
CA LEU A 79 -4.60 -8.78 -3.13
C LEU A 79 -4.43 -10.31 -3.16
N ILE A 80 -3.19 -10.79 -3.30
CA ILE A 80 -2.92 -12.24 -3.37
C ILE A 80 -3.15 -12.92 -2.02
N THR A 81 -2.77 -12.28 -0.91
CA THR A 81 -3.06 -12.82 0.43
C THR A 81 -4.57 -12.92 0.66
N ALA A 82 -5.34 -11.92 0.24
CA ALA A 82 -6.79 -11.96 0.30
C ALA A 82 -7.39 -13.11 -0.53
N ALA A 83 -6.86 -13.37 -1.73
CA ALA A 83 -7.27 -14.52 -2.55
C ALA A 83 -6.94 -15.86 -1.86
N VAL A 84 -5.73 -15.99 -1.31
CA VAL A 84 -5.31 -17.20 -0.55
C VAL A 84 -6.16 -17.40 0.71
N GLN A 85 -6.62 -16.34 1.37
CA GLN A 85 -7.54 -16.44 2.52
C GLN A 85 -8.91 -17.03 2.15
N LEU A 86 -9.41 -16.74 0.95
CA LEU A 86 -10.64 -17.36 0.42
C LEU A 86 -10.42 -18.83 0.03
N CYS A 87 -9.16 -19.18 -0.30
CA CYS A 87 -8.77 -20.45 -0.89
C CYS A 87 -7.56 -21.08 -0.18
N PRO A 88 -7.66 -21.42 1.11
CA PRO A 88 -6.48 -21.84 1.87
C PRO A 88 -5.81 -23.08 1.28
N MET A 89 -6.57 -23.95 0.60
CA MET A 89 -6.07 -25.20 -0.01
C MET A 89 -5.09 -25.01 -1.17
N VAL A 90 -5.00 -23.81 -1.76
CA VAL A 90 -4.15 -23.57 -2.95
C VAL A 90 -2.66 -23.45 -2.62
N LEU A 91 -2.32 -23.26 -1.35
CA LEU A 91 -0.94 -23.19 -0.86
C LEU A 91 -0.78 -24.07 0.38
N ALA A 92 0.44 -24.58 0.62
CA ALA A 92 0.77 -25.25 1.87
C ALA A 92 0.78 -24.26 3.05
N ALA A 93 0.61 -24.75 4.27
CA ALA A 93 0.57 -23.89 5.48
C ALA A 93 1.80 -22.98 5.60
N GLU A 94 3.00 -23.53 5.38
CA GLU A 94 4.26 -22.78 5.44
C GLU A 94 4.38 -21.70 4.37
N GLU A 95 3.77 -21.90 3.19
CA GLU A 95 3.74 -20.90 2.12
C GLU A 95 2.79 -19.75 2.47
N ARG A 96 1.64 -20.07 3.08
CA ARG A 96 0.70 -19.06 3.59
C ARG A 96 1.35 -18.21 4.69
N ASP A 97 2.10 -18.84 5.59
CA ASP A 97 2.81 -18.13 6.66
C ASP A 97 3.90 -17.20 6.10
N ARG A 98 4.67 -17.65 5.10
CA ARG A 98 5.66 -16.82 4.39
C ARG A 98 5.02 -15.64 3.67
N LEU A 99 3.89 -15.86 3.00
CA LEU A 99 3.14 -14.80 2.33
C LEU A 99 2.61 -13.76 3.33
N ALA A 100 2.00 -14.22 4.43
CA ALA A 100 1.51 -13.35 5.50
C ALA A 100 2.63 -12.52 6.13
N ALA A 101 3.79 -13.13 6.40
CA ALA A 101 4.95 -12.43 6.96
C ALA A 101 5.46 -11.32 6.02
N GLN A 102 5.46 -11.56 4.70
CA GLN A 102 5.83 -10.54 3.71
C GLN A 102 4.83 -9.40 3.65
N LEU A 103 3.53 -9.71 3.68
CA LEU A 103 2.48 -8.69 3.73
C LEU A 103 2.63 -7.80 4.97
N LEU A 104 2.86 -8.39 6.15
CA LEU A 104 3.06 -7.63 7.38
C LEU A 104 4.29 -6.73 7.33
N ARG A 105 5.40 -7.22 6.74
CA ARG A 105 6.60 -6.40 6.50
C ARG A 105 6.32 -5.23 5.55
N ALA A 106 5.60 -5.48 4.47
CA ALA A 106 5.22 -4.44 3.50
C ALA A 106 4.31 -3.39 4.13
N ALA A 107 3.34 -3.82 4.94
CA ALA A 107 2.42 -2.95 5.67
C ALA A 107 3.17 -2.09 6.70
N GLN A 108 4.12 -2.67 7.43
CA GLN A 108 4.97 -1.91 8.35
C GLN A 108 5.80 -0.87 7.61
N PHE A 109 6.47 -1.26 6.52
CA PHE A 109 7.24 -0.33 5.69
C PHE A 109 6.38 0.84 5.22
N ALA A 110 5.17 0.57 4.70
CA ALA A 110 4.29 1.62 4.22
C ALA A 110 3.77 2.51 5.35
N ALA A 111 3.49 1.95 6.54
CA ALA A 111 3.10 2.73 7.71
C ALA A 111 4.19 3.70 8.15
N ASP A 112 5.44 3.24 8.17
CA ASP A 112 6.58 4.05 8.62
C ASP A 112 6.94 5.17 7.62
N ASN A 113 6.65 4.98 6.34
CA ASN A 113 7.11 5.85 5.26
C ASN A 113 6.01 6.63 4.53
N THR A 114 4.74 6.34 4.80
CA THR A 114 3.65 7.19 4.29
C THR A 114 3.61 8.52 5.05
N VAL A 115 2.91 9.50 4.48
CA VAL A 115 2.81 10.84 5.05
C VAL A 115 1.33 11.16 5.30
N PRO A 116 0.92 11.42 6.56
CA PRO A 116 1.69 11.21 7.80
C PRO A 116 1.95 9.71 8.09
N PRO A 117 3.01 9.35 8.83
CA PRO A 117 3.23 7.98 9.26
C PRO A 117 2.04 7.44 10.06
N LEU A 118 1.75 6.15 9.91
CA LEU A 118 0.68 5.49 10.62
C LEU A 118 1.20 4.89 11.93
N ASP A 119 0.41 5.00 12.99
CA ASP A 119 0.62 4.17 14.19
C ASP A 119 0.17 2.72 13.93
N ALA A 120 0.42 1.84 14.90
CA ALA A 120 0.10 0.42 14.77
C ALA A 120 -1.40 0.15 14.54
N ALA A 121 -2.29 0.88 15.20
CA ALA A 121 -3.73 0.68 15.08
C ALA A 121 -4.23 1.14 13.70
N ALA A 122 -3.75 2.27 13.21
CA ALA A 122 -4.05 2.78 11.87
C ALA A 122 -3.47 1.88 10.77
N ARG A 123 -2.25 1.35 10.95
CA ARG A 123 -1.66 0.35 10.05
C ARG A 123 -2.55 -0.89 9.95
N ASP A 124 -2.99 -1.43 11.09
CA ASP A 124 -3.79 -2.66 11.11
C ASP A 124 -5.16 -2.44 10.47
N ALA A 125 -5.80 -1.29 10.74
CA ALA A 125 -7.05 -0.91 10.09
C ALA A 125 -6.88 -0.73 8.57
N ALA A 126 -5.79 -0.09 8.13
CA ALA A 126 -5.49 0.10 6.71
C ALA A 126 -5.20 -1.24 6.00
N LEU A 127 -4.50 -2.16 6.66
CA LEU A 127 -4.21 -3.49 6.15
C LEU A 127 -5.49 -4.33 6.02
N GLU A 128 -6.35 -4.33 7.04
CA GLU A 128 -7.63 -5.03 6.97
C GLU A 128 -8.51 -4.45 5.85
N ALA A 129 -8.54 -3.12 5.68
CA ALA A 129 -9.27 -2.48 4.60
C ALA A 129 -8.74 -2.91 3.21
N LEU A 130 -7.42 -3.08 3.04
CA LEU A 130 -6.85 -3.64 1.80
C LEU A 130 -7.27 -5.10 1.58
N LEU A 131 -7.23 -5.93 2.63
CA LEU A 131 -7.62 -7.34 2.54
C LEU A 131 -9.12 -7.50 2.22
N VAL A 132 -10.00 -6.71 2.84
CA VAL A 132 -11.44 -6.65 2.52
C VAL A 132 -11.66 -6.32 1.04
N ARG A 133 -11.00 -5.26 0.54
CA ARG A 133 -11.09 -4.89 -0.89
C ARG A 133 -10.56 -6.00 -1.79
N GLY A 134 -9.45 -6.64 -1.40
CA GLY A 134 -8.87 -7.76 -2.14
C GLY A 134 -9.84 -8.94 -2.24
N ARG A 135 -10.49 -9.32 -1.13
CA ARG A 135 -11.50 -10.40 -1.13
C ARG A 135 -12.72 -10.05 -1.99
N ALA A 136 -13.18 -8.80 -1.93
CA ALA A 136 -14.27 -8.31 -2.77
C ALA A 136 -13.91 -8.35 -4.27
N ALA A 137 -12.66 -8.02 -4.63
CA ALA A 137 -12.18 -8.10 -6.01
C ALA A 137 -12.08 -9.54 -6.55
N GLN A 138 -12.06 -10.55 -5.69
CA GLN A 138 -12.15 -11.97 -6.07
C GLN A 138 -13.59 -12.50 -6.09
N GLU A 139 -14.58 -11.64 -5.84
CA GLU A 139 -16.00 -12.00 -5.72
C GLU A 139 -16.27 -13.12 -4.69
N GLY A 140 -15.33 -13.33 -3.75
CA GLY A 140 -15.41 -14.40 -2.76
C GLY A 140 -15.25 -15.82 -3.32
N LEU A 141 -14.83 -15.98 -4.57
CA LEU A 141 -14.80 -17.27 -5.25
C LEU A 141 -13.42 -17.92 -5.19
N CYS A 142 -13.42 -19.25 -5.13
CA CYS A 142 -12.23 -20.07 -5.27
C CYS A 142 -12.14 -20.70 -6.66
N PRO A 143 -10.95 -20.78 -7.29
CA PRO A 143 -10.81 -21.51 -8.54
C PRO A 143 -11.32 -22.94 -8.36
N GLY A 144 -12.24 -23.34 -9.24
CA GLY A 144 -12.74 -24.71 -9.30
C GLY A 144 -11.68 -25.66 -9.88
N ASP A 145 -11.90 -26.95 -9.68
CA ASP A 145 -11.01 -28.01 -10.17
C ASP A 145 -10.77 -27.87 -11.68
N GLY A 146 -9.51 -27.69 -12.07
CA GLY A 146 -9.07 -27.67 -13.47
C GLY A 146 -8.79 -26.28 -14.08
N ALA A 147 -9.11 -25.19 -13.38
CA ALA A 147 -8.64 -23.85 -13.75
C ALA A 147 -7.42 -23.49 -12.88
N ASP A 148 -6.25 -23.29 -13.50
CA ASP A 148 -5.18 -22.51 -12.87
C ASP A 148 -5.41 -21.06 -13.28
N PRO A 149 -5.97 -20.22 -12.40
CA PRO A 149 -6.29 -18.83 -12.73
C PRO A 149 -5.04 -17.93 -12.85
N GLY A 150 -3.82 -18.50 -12.90
CA GLY A 150 -2.55 -17.79 -13.03
C GLY A 150 -2.12 -17.09 -11.73
N TRP A 151 -3.07 -16.63 -10.92
CA TRP A 151 -2.79 -16.07 -9.61
C TRP A 151 -2.32 -17.12 -8.60
N VAL A 152 -2.69 -18.40 -8.73
CA VAL A 152 -2.22 -19.47 -7.84
C VAL A 152 -0.71 -19.69 -8.03
N GLY A 153 -0.25 -19.83 -9.27
CA GLY A 153 1.18 -19.88 -9.58
C GLY A 153 1.92 -18.62 -9.11
N PHE A 154 1.32 -17.45 -9.28
CA PHE A 154 1.89 -16.21 -8.77
C PHE A 154 1.95 -16.17 -7.23
N ALA A 155 0.94 -16.68 -6.52
CA ALA A 155 0.92 -16.79 -5.07
C ALA A 155 2.04 -17.72 -4.56
N GLY A 156 2.24 -18.86 -5.23
CA GLY A 156 3.36 -19.76 -4.96
C GLY A 156 4.72 -19.08 -5.18
N TYR A 157 4.86 -18.30 -6.27
CA TYR A 157 6.05 -17.48 -6.48
C TYR A 157 6.25 -16.47 -5.35
N LEU A 158 5.22 -15.73 -4.95
CA LEU A 158 5.32 -14.74 -3.87
C LEU A 158 5.72 -15.39 -2.55
N ALA A 159 5.29 -16.62 -2.27
CA ALA A 159 5.68 -17.37 -1.07
C ALA A 159 7.11 -17.96 -1.14
N SER A 160 7.77 -17.95 -2.29
CA SER A 160 9.09 -18.56 -2.49
C SER A 160 10.25 -17.73 -1.90
N GLU A 161 11.37 -18.37 -1.56
CA GLU A 161 12.55 -17.64 -1.06
C GLU A 161 13.10 -16.59 -2.04
N PRO A 162 13.18 -16.84 -3.37
CA PRO A 162 13.59 -15.80 -4.32
C PRO A 162 12.72 -14.54 -4.24
N ALA A 163 11.40 -14.69 -4.11
CA ALA A 163 10.50 -13.57 -3.93
C ALA A 163 10.76 -12.87 -2.60
N MET A 164 10.90 -13.61 -1.50
CA MET A 164 11.23 -13.04 -0.18
C MET A 164 12.50 -12.17 -0.22
N ARG A 165 13.55 -12.63 -0.89
CA ARG A 165 14.77 -11.83 -1.08
C ARG A 165 14.53 -10.57 -1.89
N ARG A 166 13.69 -10.64 -2.94
CA ARG A 166 13.32 -9.48 -3.75
C ARG A 166 12.52 -8.46 -2.93
N PHE A 167 11.48 -8.88 -2.22
CA PHE A 167 10.69 -7.96 -1.38
C PHE A 167 11.50 -7.38 -0.23
N ALA A 168 12.44 -8.14 0.34
CA ALA A 168 13.38 -7.59 1.32
C ALA A 168 14.17 -6.41 0.73
N ARG A 169 14.59 -6.47 -0.54
CA ARG A 169 15.24 -5.32 -1.24
C ARG A 169 14.28 -4.17 -1.51
N ILE A 170 13.04 -4.47 -1.90
CA ILE A 170 12.02 -3.42 -2.12
C ILE A 170 11.81 -2.61 -0.84
N PHE A 171 11.78 -3.25 0.33
CA PHE A 171 11.48 -2.61 1.61
C PHE A 171 12.73 -2.27 2.45
N ASP A 172 13.93 -2.29 1.87
CA ASP A 172 15.21 -2.10 2.60
C ASP A 172 15.53 -0.62 2.85
N GLN A 173 15.08 0.27 1.96
CA GLN A 173 15.41 1.69 1.99
C GLN A 173 14.16 2.54 2.24
N PRO A 174 14.15 3.38 3.30
CA PRO A 174 13.07 4.32 3.57
C PRO A 174 12.77 5.20 2.35
N ARG A 175 11.50 5.21 1.92
CA ARG A 175 10.98 6.06 0.84
C ARG A 175 9.46 6.01 0.81
N LEU A 176 8.85 7.03 0.22
CA LEU A 176 7.39 7.13 0.09
C LEU A 176 6.81 5.87 -0.59
N PRO A 177 5.80 5.20 -0.01
CA PRO A 177 5.24 3.94 -0.53
C PRO A 177 4.27 4.19 -1.68
N VAL A 178 4.78 4.71 -2.80
CA VAL A 178 3.95 5.05 -3.97
C VAL A 178 3.48 3.80 -4.69
N ALA A 179 2.25 3.85 -5.23
CA ALA A 179 1.58 2.71 -5.84
C ALA A 179 1.33 2.85 -7.35
N THR A 180 1.74 3.97 -7.95
CA THR A 180 1.64 4.19 -9.39
C THR A 180 2.60 3.27 -10.14
N ASP A 181 2.18 2.77 -11.30
CA ASP A 181 2.91 1.82 -12.16
C ASP A 181 3.20 0.46 -11.52
N CYS A 182 2.18 -0.41 -11.54
CA CYS A 182 2.30 -1.82 -11.17
C CYS A 182 2.48 -2.72 -12.40
N PRO A 183 3.72 -3.03 -12.86
CA PRO A 183 3.98 -3.85 -14.04
C PRO A 183 3.56 -5.30 -13.86
#